data_AF-A0A7X8HB82-F1
#
_entry.id   AF-A0A7X8HB82-F1
#
_cell.length_a   1.000
_cell.length_b   1.000
_cell.length_c   1.000
_cell.angle_alpha   90.00
_cell.angle_beta   90.00
_cell.angle_gamma   90.00
#
_symmetry.space_group_name_H-M   'P 1'
#
loop_
_entity.id
_entity.type
_entity.pdbx_description
1 polymer ?
#
loop_
_entity_poly.entity_id
_entity_poly.type
_entity_poly.pdbx_seq_one_letter_code
_entity_poly.pdbx_strand_id
1 'polypeptide(L)'
;LSTCLELDGIRNSFDFLSRGAGIEDYSYRLTDIVSYDDESVFEIEFGQREDAEIPMFMGSMFINTTDYALVKAEFMINPAYLQKMKGSFISNPSRDFTTWPVSVKYSVSYRKIGDRYFLNHVRGDLEFQSKQKKRLFNAVFSVFFEMAVTSASTENVTRFDREELAPAHDVFSRTIKDYDPVFWGNQDFLKPEENLLQALKNMKVRLQEFSQ
;
A
#
# COMPACT_ATOMS: atom_id res chain seq x y z
N LEU A 1 -8.73 7.65 3.11
CA LEU A 1 -7.94 8.01 4.31
C LEU A 1 -8.06 6.97 5.42
N SER A 2 -9.25 6.68 6.00
CA SER A 2 -9.39 5.67 7.08
C SER A 2 -8.76 4.31 6.73
N THR A 3 -9.13 3.74 5.58
CA THR A 3 -8.64 2.43 5.15
C THR A 3 -7.12 2.38 4.92
N CYS A 4 -6.50 3.46 4.43
CA CYS A 4 -5.04 3.50 4.25
C CYS A 4 -4.32 3.51 5.61
N LEU A 5 -4.84 4.23 6.60
CA LEU A 5 -4.28 4.27 7.94
C LEU A 5 -4.52 2.97 8.72
N GLU A 6 -5.58 2.23 8.42
CA GLU A 6 -5.82 0.89 8.95
C GLU A 6 -4.76 -0.12 8.47
N LEU A 7 -4.14 0.10 7.31
CA LEU A 7 -3.06 -0.74 6.78
C LEU A 7 -1.67 -0.42 7.37
N ASP A 8 -1.54 0.59 8.23
CA ASP A 8 -0.31 0.81 9.00
C ASP A 8 -0.12 -0.33 10.00
N GLY A 9 0.58 -1.38 9.59
CA GLY A 9 0.77 -2.57 10.42
C GLY A 9 1.82 -2.43 11.52
N ILE A 10 2.62 -1.36 11.55
CA ILE A 10 3.41 -1.03 12.74
C ILE A 10 2.50 -0.46 13.84
N ARG A 11 1.53 0.37 13.46
CA ARG A 11 0.55 0.91 14.40
C ARG A 11 -0.55 -0.08 14.78
N ASN A 12 -1.07 -0.82 13.80
CA ASN A 12 -2.25 -1.70 13.96
C ASN A 12 -1.87 -3.18 14.12
N SER A 13 -0.58 -3.53 14.08
CA SER A 13 -0.03 -4.89 14.12
C SER A 13 -0.42 -5.74 12.90
N PHE A 14 0.55 -6.04 12.03
CA PHE A 14 0.37 -7.07 11.01
C PHE A 14 0.19 -8.45 11.67
N ASP A 15 -0.81 -9.21 11.24
CA ASP A 15 -1.05 -10.57 11.76
C ASP A 15 0.21 -11.43 11.64
N PHE A 16 0.88 -11.38 10.47
CA PHE A 16 2.12 -12.07 10.15
C PHE A 16 3.38 -11.51 10.86
N LEU A 17 3.25 -10.50 11.72
CA LEU A 17 4.31 -10.05 12.63
C LEU A 17 3.87 -10.02 14.11
N SER A 18 2.60 -10.29 14.39
CA SER A 18 2.05 -10.20 15.73
C SER A 18 2.55 -11.36 16.60
N ARG A 19 3.04 -11.03 17.80
CA ARG A 19 3.57 -12.03 18.74
C ARG A 19 2.44 -12.92 19.27
N GLY A 20 2.71 -14.21 19.42
CA GLY A 20 1.72 -15.22 19.84
C GLY A 20 1.21 -15.99 18.63
N ALA A 21 -0.10 -16.26 18.59
CA ALA A 21 -0.72 -17.08 17.53
C ALA A 21 -0.40 -16.57 16.11
N GLY A 22 -0.34 -15.25 15.91
CA GLY A 22 -0.12 -14.65 14.59
C GLY A 22 1.17 -15.12 13.91
N ILE A 23 2.35 -14.98 14.53
CA ILE A 23 3.61 -15.44 13.92
C ILE A 23 3.70 -16.97 13.78
N GLU A 24 3.00 -17.73 14.63
CA GLU A 24 3.04 -19.19 14.63
C GLU A 24 2.23 -19.80 13.47
N ASP A 25 1.23 -19.07 12.95
CA ASP A 25 0.36 -19.49 11.84
C ASP A 25 1.02 -19.35 10.44
N TYR A 26 2.23 -18.78 10.38
CA TYR A 26 2.94 -18.50 9.13
C TYR A 26 4.27 -19.23 9.02
N SER A 27 4.66 -19.49 7.78
CA SER A 27 6.00 -19.90 7.39
C SER A 27 6.74 -18.70 6.81
N TYR A 28 8.05 -18.63 7.06
CA TYR A 28 8.90 -17.53 6.63
C TYR A 28 10.12 -18.07 5.91
N ARG A 29 10.52 -17.40 4.83
CA ARG A 29 11.68 -17.77 4.03
C ARG A 29 12.44 -16.51 3.65
N LEU A 30 13.68 -16.40 4.13
CA LEU A 30 14.61 -15.42 3.57
C LEU A 30 14.91 -15.84 2.12
N THR A 31 14.57 -14.97 1.18
CA THR A 31 14.67 -15.25 -0.25
C THR A 31 15.84 -14.55 -0.91
N ASP A 32 16.09 -13.31 -0.54
CA ASP A 32 17.16 -12.51 -1.13
C ASP A 32 17.62 -11.38 -0.19
N ILE A 33 18.71 -10.71 -0.59
CA ILE A 33 19.14 -9.41 -0.06
C ILE A 33 19.14 -8.44 -1.23
N VAL A 34 18.21 -7.48 -1.21
CA VAL A 34 18.00 -6.52 -2.30
C VAL A 34 18.33 -5.10 -1.86
N SER A 35 18.49 -4.19 -2.81
CA SER A 35 18.61 -2.75 -2.53
C SER A 35 17.22 -2.10 -2.57
N TYR A 36 16.90 -1.29 -1.56
CA TYR A 36 15.67 -0.52 -1.45
C TYR A 36 15.99 0.86 -0.84
N ASP A 37 15.65 1.95 -1.54
CA ASP A 37 16.00 3.33 -1.15
C ASP A 37 17.48 3.49 -0.75
N ASP A 38 18.39 2.94 -1.57
CA ASP A 38 19.85 2.91 -1.37
C ASP A 38 20.34 2.18 -0.11
N GLU A 39 19.46 1.45 0.58
CA GLU A 39 19.79 0.58 1.71
C GLU A 39 19.66 -0.91 1.33
N SER A 40 20.53 -1.75 1.90
CA SER A 40 20.41 -3.20 1.77
C SER A 40 19.32 -3.73 2.71
N VAL A 41 18.37 -4.50 2.16
CA VAL A 41 17.23 -5.08 2.88
C VAL A 41 17.15 -6.59 2.65
N PHE A 42 16.80 -7.34 3.70
CA PHE A 42 16.39 -8.73 3.59
C PHE A 42 14.99 -8.81 2.99
N GLU A 43 14.79 -9.62 1.95
CA GLU A 43 13.47 -10.00 1.47
C GLU A 43 13.03 -11.32 2.13
N ILE A 44 12.02 -11.25 2.98
CA ILE A 44 11.45 -12.40 3.67
C ILE A 44 10.04 -12.64 3.12
N GLU A 45 9.89 -13.71 2.35
CA GLU A 45 8.57 -14.20 1.97
C GLU A 45 7.89 -14.84 3.17
N PHE A 46 6.58 -14.65 3.27
CA PHE A 46 5.73 -15.31 4.24
C PHE A 46 4.45 -15.84 3.59
N GLY A 47 4.00 -16.97 4.11
CA GLY A 47 2.76 -17.60 3.70
C GLY A 47 2.21 -18.49 4.79
N GLN A 48 0.90 -18.64 4.80
CA GLN A 48 0.18 -19.50 5.75
C GLN A 48 0.75 -20.92 5.76
N ARG A 49 0.84 -21.51 6.95
CA ARG A 49 1.14 -22.94 7.10
C ARG A 49 -0.10 -23.80 6.78
N GLU A 50 0.11 -25.00 6.26
CA GLU A 50 -0.98 -25.90 5.88
C GLU A 50 -1.95 -26.25 7.03
N ASP A 51 -1.48 -26.20 8.28
CA ASP A 51 -2.20 -26.53 9.50
C ASP A 51 -2.90 -25.34 10.18
N ALA A 52 -2.69 -24.11 9.70
CA ALA A 52 -3.29 -22.93 10.29
C ALA A 52 -4.79 -22.81 9.94
N GLU A 53 -5.66 -22.73 10.95
CA GLU A 53 -7.12 -22.60 10.74
C GLU A 53 -7.50 -21.22 10.14
N ILE A 54 -6.70 -20.20 10.44
CA ILE A 54 -6.89 -18.80 10.01
C ILE A 54 -5.47 -18.23 9.84
N PRO A 55 -4.98 -17.87 8.63
CA PRO A 55 -5.16 -16.48 8.19
C PRO A 55 -5.09 -16.22 6.67
N MET A 56 -5.45 -14.98 6.30
CA MET A 56 -5.78 -14.57 4.94
C MET A 56 -4.60 -14.18 4.05
N PHE A 57 -3.45 -13.78 4.60
CA PHE A 57 -2.43 -13.04 3.84
C PHE A 57 -1.22 -13.88 3.43
N MET A 58 -0.58 -13.50 2.34
CA MET A 58 0.73 -13.99 1.91
C MET A 58 1.48 -12.86 1.20
N GLY A 59 2.81 -12.86 1.21
CA GLY A 59 3.59 -11.80 0.58
C GLY A 59 5.06 -11.76 0.98
N SER A 60 5.66 -10.58 0.88
CA SER A 60 7.06 -10.31 1.21
C SER A 60 7.17 -9.14 2.20
N MET A 61 8.11 -9.27 3.12
CA MET A 61 8.56 -8.20 4.01
C MET A 61 9.99 -7.82 3.67
N PHE A 62 10.28 -6.53 3.73
CA PHE A 62 11.60 -5.99 3.48
C PHE A 62 12.12 -5.38 4.78
N ILE A 63 13.20 -5.96 5.30
CA ILE A 63 13.79 -5.60 6.60
C ILE A 63 15.19 -5.05 6.39
N ASN A 64 15.48 -3.85 6.87
CA ASN A 64 16.80 -3.24 6.78
C ASN A 64 17.87 -4.16 7.41
N THR A 65 18.99 -4.36 6.72
CA THR A 65 20.06 -5.29 7.15
C THR A 65 20.92 -4.77 8.32
N THR A 66 20.87 -3.46 8.58
CA THR A 66 21.68 -2.77 9.59
C THR A 66 20.93 -2.60 10.91
N ASP A 67 19.70 -2.07 10.87
CA ASP A 67 18.92 -1.76 12.08
C ASP A 67 17.69 -2.66 12.27
N TYR A 68 17.46 -3.59 11.35
CA TYR A 68 16.36 -4.56 11.38
C TYR A 68 14.96 -3.95 11.40
N ALA A 69 14.82 -2.70 10.96
CA ALA A 69 13.52 -2.07 10.79
C ALA A 69 12.77 -2.67 9.59
N LEU A 70 11.46 -2.86 9.73
CA LEU A 70 10.58 -3.14 8.60
C LEU A 70 10.45 -1.86 7.76
N VAL A 71 10.97 -1.87 6.54
CA VAL A 71 10.91 -0.72 5.63
C VAL A 71 9.78 -0.83 4.63
N LYS A 72 9.35 -2.05 4.31
CA LYS A 72 8.22 -2.29 3.40
C LYS A 72 7.57 -3.64 3.65
N ALA A 73 6.27 -3.73 3.43
CA ALA A 73 5.51 -4.96 3.38
C ALA A 73 4.62 -4.95 2.14
N GLU A 74 4.73 -5.99 1.32
CA GLU A 74 3.85 -6.25 0.18
C GLU A 74 3.10 -7.54 0.44
N PHE A 75 1.77 -7.48 0.45
CA PHE A 75 0.97 -8.62 0.84
C PHE A 75 -0.37 -8.63 0.13
N MET A 76 -0.90 -9.83 -0.04
CA MET A 76 -2.18 -10.04 -0.70
C MET A 76 -3.00 -11.06 0.05
N ILE A 77 -4.30 -11.00 -0.16
CA ILE A 77 -5.19 -12.04 0.34
C ILE A 77 -5.02 -13.30 -0.50
N ASN A 78 -4.80 -14.43 0.15
CA ASN A 78 -4.78 -15.76 -0.42
C ASN A 78 -6.06 -15.97 -1.25
N PRO A 79 -5.94 -16.19 -2.57
CA PRO A 79 -7.09 -16.35 -3.46
C PRO A 79 -8.09 -17.42 -3.02
N ALA A 80 -7.62 -18.46 -2.31
CA ALA A 80 -8.47 -19.52 -1.76
C ALA A 80 -9.51 -19.01 -0.75
N TYR A 81 -9.21 -17.92 -0.04
CA TYR A 81 -10.08 -17.31 0.97
C TYR A 81 -10.83 -16.08 0.46
N LEU A 82 -10.36 -15.48 -0.64
CA LEU A 82 -10.95 -14.28 -1.23
C LEU A 82 -12.44 -14.44 -1.56
N GLN A 83 -12.85 -15.62 -2.04
CA GLN A 83 -14.25 -15.95 -2.33
C GLN A 83 -15.13 -15.99 -1.07
N LYS A 84 -14.58 -16.39 0.09
CA LYS A 84 -15.30 -16.44 1.37
C LYS A 84 -15.52 -15.03 1.95
N MET A 85 -14.77 -14.04 1.49
CA MET A 85 -14.78 -12.67 2.00
C MET A 85 -15.51 -11.66 1.12
N LYS A 86 -16.41 -12.13 0.26
CA LYS A 86 -17.20 -11.27 -0.64
C LYS A 86 -17.88 -10.10 0.09
N GLY A 87 -18.42 -10.34 1.29
CA GLY A 87 -19.12 -9.33 2.11
C GLY A 87 -18.21 -8.25 2.68
N SER A 88 -16.91 -8.51 2.80
CA SER A 88 -15.93 -7.55 3.34
C SER A 88 -15.54 -6.47 2.33
N PHE A 89 -15.65 -6.75 1.03
CA PHE A 89 -15.25 -5.83 -0.04
C PHE A 89 -16.42 -5.14 -0.74
N ILE A 90 -17.62 -5.70 -0.68
CA ILE A 90 -18.78 -5.22 -1.43
C ILE A 90 -19.86 -4.83 -0.43
N SER A 91 -19.91 -3.53 -0.12
CA SER A 91 -20.89 -2.97 0.81
C SER A 91 -22.31 -2.92 0.25
N ASN A 92 -22.47 -2.66 -1.05
CA ASN A 92 -23.78 -2.53 -1.69
C ASN A 92 -23.86 -3.33 -3.00
N PRO A 93 -24.34 -4.58 -2.97
CA PRO A 93 -24.49 -5.39 -4.17
C PRO A 93 -25.66 -4.90 -5.03
N SER A 94 -25.47 -4.77 -6.34
CA SER A 94 -26.54 -4.44 -7.27
C SER A 94 -27.39 -5.66 -7.61
N ARG A 95 -28.72 -5.53 -7.64
CA ARG A 95 -29.66 -6.67 -7.82
C ARG A 95 -29.43 -7.50 -9.08
N ASP A 96 -28.92 -6.87 -10.14
CA ASP A 96 -28.73 -7.50 -11.45
C ASP A 96 -27.27 -7.93 -11.71
N PHE A 97 -26.39 -7.71 -10.75
CA PHE A 97 -24.97 -8.01 -10.84
C PHE A 97 -24.50 -8.86 -9.66
N THR A 98 -23.76 -9.93 -9.97
CA THR A 98 -23.00 -10.66 -8.97
C THR A 98 -21.54 -10.26 -9.12
N THR A 99 -21.01 -9.52 -8.16
CA THR A 99 -19.61 -9.07 -8.14
C THR A 99 -18.83 -9.85 -7.09
N TRP A 100 -17.59 -10.24 -7.35
CA TRP A 100 -16.69 -10.85 -6.38
C TRP A 100 -15.25 -10.36 -6.58
N PRO A 101 -14.47 -10.23 -5.49
CA PRO A 101 -13.05 -9.92 -5.58
C PRO A 101 -12.29 -11.07 -6.26
N VAL A 102 -11.28 -10.71 -7.05
CA VAL A 102 -10.36 -11.62 -7.77
C VAL A 102 -8.93 -11.45 -7.29
N SER A 103 -8.53 -10.23 -6.98
CA SER A 103 -7.23 -9.93 -6.37
C SER A 103 -7.37 -8.76 -5.41
N VAL A 104 -6.69 -8.84 -4.28
CA VAL A 104 -6.59 -7.75 -3.30
C VAL A 104 -5.16 -7.73 -2.82
N LYS A 105 -4.42 -6.72 -3.24
CA LYS A 105 -2.99 -6.54 -2.96
C LYS A 105 -2.78 -5.23 -2.24
N TYR A 106 -1.86 -5.23 -1.29
CA TYR A 106 -1.49 -4.08 -0.49
C TYR A 106 0.03 -3.92 -0.50
N SER A 107 0.48 -2.67 -0.49
CA SER A 107 1.87 -2.28 -0.30
C SER A 107 1.92 -1.18 0.75
N VAL A 108 2.76 -1.35 1.75
CA VAL A 108 2.95 -0.39 2.85
C VAL A 108 4.44 -0.18 3.02
N SER A 109 4.91 1.06 2.99
CA SER A 109 6.31 1.40 3.23
C SER A 109 6.47 2.39 4.38
N TYR A 110 7.66 2.35 4.97
CA TYR A 110 8.08 3.20 6.06
C TYR A 110 9.41 3.86 5.69
N ARG A 111 9.55 5.13 6.02
CA ARG A 111 10.79 5.89 5.82
C ARG A 111 11.40 6.28 7.16
N LYS A 112 12.73 6.34 7.20
CA LYS A 112 13.47 6.79 8.38
C LYS A 112 13.47 8.32 8.44
N ILE A 113 13.15 8.89 9.60
CA ILE A 113 13.28 10.32 9.91
C ILE A 113 13.99 10.43 11.27
N GLY A 114 15.24 10.87 11.25
CA GLY A 114 16.14 10.75 12.42
C GLY A 114 16.36 9.27 12.76
N ASP A 115 16.07 8.90 14.01
CA ASP A 115 16.26 7.52 14.50
C ASP A 115 14.96 6.68 14.51
N ARG A 116 13.91 7.14 13.83
CA ARG A 116 12.59 6.49 13.85
C ARG A 116 12.03 6.30 12.45
N TYR A 117 11.31 5.19 12.26
CA TYR A 117 10.59 4.90 11.03
C TYR A 117 9.14 5.38 11.13
N PHE A 118 8.65 5.99 10.07
CA PHE A 118 7.31 6.54 9.96
C PHE A 118 6.65 6.03 8.67
N LEU A 119 5.33 5.85 8.72
CA LEU A 119 4.54 5.48 7.54
C LEU A 119 4.83 6.47 6.40
N ASN A 120 5.14 5.92 5.23
CA ASN A 120 5.54 6.70 4.06
C ASN A 120 4.52 6.59 2.94
N HIS A 121 4.18 5.37 2.55
CA HIS A 121 3.28 5.12 1.44
C HIS A 121 2.39 3.91 1.73
N VAL A 122 1.13 4.01 1.34
CA VAL A 122 0.17 2.92 1.39
C VAL A 122 -0.55 2.86 0.05
N ARG A 123 -0.59 1.68 -0.56
CA ARG A 123 -1.35 1.42 -1.78
C ARG A 123 -2.15 0.14 -1.64
N GLY A 124 -3.38 0.17 -2.12
CA GLY A 124 -4.19 -1.01 -2.31
C GLY A 124 -4.63 -1.11 -3.76
N ASP A 125 -4.40 -2.28 -4.38
CA ASP A 125 -4.85 -2.60 -5.73
C ASP A 125 -5.85 -3.77 -5.65
N LEU A 126 -7.09 -3.51 -6.04
CA LEU A 126 -8.21 -4.43 -5.95
C LEU A 126 -8.78 -4.71 -7.34
N GLU A 127 -8.93 -5.98 -7.67
CA GLU A 127 -9.55 -6.43 -8.90
C GLU A 127 -10.84 -7.19 -8.59
N PHE A 128 -11.91 -6.85 -9.32
CA PHE A 128 -13.22 -7.45 -9.17
C PHE A 128 -13.70 -8.01 -10.51
N GLN A 129 -14.41 -9.13 -10.45
CA GLN A 129 -15.21 -9.62 -11.56
C GLN A 129 -16.69 -9.44 -11.26
N SER A 130 -17.45 -9.01 -12.26
CA SER A 130 -18.90 -8.84 -12.16
C SER A 130 -19.61 -9.57 -13.29
N LYS A 131 -20.60 -10.37 -12.91
CA LYS A 131 -21.50 -11.08 -13.84
C LYS A 131 -22.87 -10.43 -13.82
N GLN A 132 -23.31 -9.94 -14.97
CA GLN A 132 -24.67 -9.45 -15.15
C GLN A 132 -25.63 -10.61 -15.42
N LYS A 133 -26.84 -10.55 -14.84
CA LYS A 133 -27.92 -11.49 -15.18
C LYS A 133 -28.17 -11.50 -16.69
N LYS A 134 -28.32 -12.69 -17.27
CA LYS A 134 -28.60 -12.92 -18.71
C LYS A 134 -27.49 -12.47 -19.68
N ARG A 135 -26.29 -12.12 -19.21
CA ARG A 135 -25.10 -11.97 -20.07
C ARG A 135 -24.14 -13.14 -19.91
N LEU A 136 -23.48 -13.50 -21.01
CA LEU A 136 -22.53 -14.61 -21.07
C LEU A 136 -21.12 -14.23 -20.62
N PHE A 137 -20.76 -12.95 -20.69
CA PHE A 137 -19.41 -12.46 -20.36
C PHE A 137 -19.40 -11.68 -19.05
N ASN A 138 -18.34 -11.89 -18.27
CA ASN A 138 -18.05 -11.13 -17.06
C ASN A 138 -17.32 -9.83 -17.44
N ALA A 139 -17.52 -8.79 -16.64
CA ALA A 139 -16.73 -7.56 -16.69
C ALA A 139 -15.71 -7.55 -15.55
N VAL A 140 -14.51 -7.04 -15.82
CA VAL A 140 -13.45 -6.84 -14.83
C VAL A 140 -13.36 -5.36 -14.48
N PHE A 141 -13.24 -5.06 -13.19
CA PHE A 141 -13.08 -3.71 -12.68
C PHE A 141 -11.88 -3.66 -11.75
N SER A 142 -11.01 -2.68 -11.95
CA SER A 142 -9.87 -2.42 -11.09
C SER A 142 -10.13 -1.15 -10.29
N VAL A 143 -9.91 -1.23 -8.99
CA VAL A 143 -10.00 -0.10 -8.06
C VAL A 143 -8.68 -0.05 -7.32
N PHE A 144 -8.10 1.14 -7.20
CA PHE A 144 -6.96 1.34 -6.32
C PHE A 144 -7.24 2.50 -5.37
N PHE A 145 -6.55 2.47 -4.24
CA PHE A 145 -6.44 3.62 -3.36
C PHE A 145 -4.97 3.79 -2.98
N GLU A 146 -4.60 5.03 -2.70
CA GLU A 146 -3.22 5.39 -2.43
C GLU A 146 -3.16 6.51 -1.40
N MET A 147 -2.13 6.46 -0.55
CA MET A 147 -1.77 7.51 0.38
C MET A 147 -0.26 7.67 0.34
N ALA A 148 0.19 8.90 0.08
CA ALA A 148 1.60 9.27 0.12
C ALA A 148 1.79 10.35 1.19
N VAL A 149 2.77 10.16 2.07
CA VAL A 149 3.12 11.14 3.10
C VAL A 149 4.20 12.06 2.55
N THR A 150 3.83 13.27 2.14
CA THR A 150 4.77 14.24 1.54
C THR A 150 5.68 14.90 2.58
N SER A 151 5.17 15.15 3.80
CA SER A 151 5.93 15.76 4.89
C SER A 151 5.52 15.19 6.25
N ALA A 152 6.46 15.13 7.19
CA ALA A 152 6.20 14.79 8.59
C ALA A 152 6.99 15.74 9.50
N SER A 153 6.35 16.22 10.58
CA SER A 153 6.99 16.98 11.65
C SER A 153 6.98 16.17 12.93
N THR A 154 8.09 16.19 13.66
CA THR A 154 8.24 15.55 14.98
C THR A 154 8.27 16.58 16.12
N GLU A 155 8.23 17.87 15.80
CA GLU A 155 8.32 18.96 16.77
C GLU A 155 6.94 19.56 17.06
N ASN A 156 6.61 19.73 18.34
CA ASN A 156 5.35 20.36 18.81
C ASN A 156 4.09 19.83 18.10
N VAL A 157 4.02 18.52 17.89
CA VAL A 157 2.94 17.87 17.14
C VAL A 157 1.60 18.07 17.86
N THR A 158 0.69 18.77 17.20
CA THR A 158 -0.71 18.89 17.60
C THR A 158 -1.59 18.21 16.56
N ARG A 159 -2.82 17.89 16.95
CA ARG A 159 -3.80 17.34 16.00
C ARG A 159 -4.19 18.45 15.02
N PHE A 160 -4.27 18.11 13.74
CA PHE A 160 -4.83 19.01 12.73
C PHE A 160 -6.21 19.51 13.14
N ASP A 161 -6.41 20.81 13.01
CA ASP A 161 -7.72 21.42 13.13
C ASP A 161 -8.62 20.99 11.98
N ARG A 162 -9.94 21.09 12.16
CA ARG A 162 -10.91 20.58 11.18
C ARG A 162 -10.77 21.30 9.83
N GLU A 163 -10.40 22.57 9.87
CA GLU A 163 -10.22 23.45 8.73
C GLU A 163 -8.96 23.11 7.92
N GLU A 164 -7.98 22.45 8.53
CA GLU A 164 -6.76 21.96 7.86
C GLU A 164 -6.98 20.62 7.14
N LEU A 165 -8.09 19.94 7.41
CA LEU A 165 -8.44 18.66 6.81
C LEU A 165 -9.35 18.83 5.60
N ALA A 166 -9.00 18.17 4.49
CA ALA A 166 -9.89 18.07 3.35
C ALA A 166 -11.21 17.35 3.74
N PRO A 167 -12.39 17.92 3.41
CA PRO A 167 -13.67 17.26 3.66
C PRO A 167 -13.74 15.88 3.03
N ALA A 168 -14.28 14.90 3.74
CA ALA A 168 -14.37 13.52 3.25
C ALA A 168 -15.25 13.34 1.99
N HIS A 169 -16.09 14.32 1.67
CA HIS A 169 -16.95 14.33 0.48
C HIS A 169 -16.34 15.11 -0.69
N ASP A 170 -15.14 15.65 -0.54
CA ASP A 170 -14.47 16.37 -1.60
C ASP A 170 -14.03 15.43 -2.70
N VAL A 171 -14.29 15.83 -3.94
CA VAL A 171 -13.82 15.15 -5.13
C VAL A 171 -12.63 15.93 -5.63
N PHE A 172 -11.43 15.38 -5.46
CA PHE A 172 -10.18 16.10 -5.78
C PHE A 172 -10.13 16.64 -7.21
N SER A 173 -10.70 15.92 -8.19
CA SER A 173 -10.79 16.42 -9.58
C SER A 173 -11.69 17.64 -9.77
N ARG A 174 -12.50 18.01 -8.77
CA ARG A 174 -13.35 19.22 -8.76
C ARG A 174 -12.75 20.33 -7.90
N THR A 175 -12.05 19.96 -6.82
CA THR A 175 -11.48 20.89 -5.84
C THR A 175 -10.07 21.35 -6.22
N ILE A 176 -9.22 20.46 -6.73
CA ILE A 176 -7.86 20.74 -7.17
C ILE A 176 -7.89 20.90 -8.69
N LYS A 177 -7.77 22.14 -9.15
CA LYS A 177 -7.84 22.48 -10.59
C LYS A 177 -6.47 22.61 -11.24
N ASP A 178 -5.47 22.93 -10.45
CA ASP A 178 -4.13 23.25 -10.91
C ASP A 178 -3.10 22.36 -10.22
N TYR A 179 -2.01 22.09 -10.93
CA TYR A 179 -0.86 21.36 -10.39
C TYR A 179 -0.04 22.27 -9.48
N ASP A 180 0.19 21.85 -8.24
CA ASP A 180 1.07 22.53 -7.29
C ASP A 180 2.43 21.80 -7.24
N PRO A 181 3.50 22.35 -7.85
CA PRO A 181 4.83 21.75 -7.81
C PRO A 181 5.46 21.83 -6.41
N VAL A 182 5.08 22.81 -5.58
CA VAL A 182 5.66 23.00 -4.24
C VAL A 182 5.17 21.90 -3.30
N PHE A 183 3.91 21.45 -3.46
CA PHE A 183 3.33 20.35 -2.69
C PHE A 183 4.18 19.07 -2.70
N TRP A 184 4.79 18.75 -3.85
CA TRP A 184 5.59 17.52 -4.02
C TRP A 184 7.04 17.68 -3.55
N GLY A 185 7.53 18.92 -3.37
CA GLY A 185 8.89 19.19 -2.92
C GLY A 185 9.95 18.45 -3.74
N ASN A 186 10.77 17.64 -3.05
CA ASN A 186 11.83 16.83 -3.66
C ASN A 186 11.41 15.38 -3.95
N GLN A 187 10.11 15.05 -3.84
CA GLN A 187 9.63 13.70 -4.14
C GLN A 187 9.70 13.44 -5.66
N ASP A 188 10.12 12.24 -6.04
CA ASP A 188 10.06 11.80 -7.43
C ASP A 188 8.60 11.55 -7.82
N PHE A 189 8.01 12.53 -8.49
CA PHE A 189 6.63 12.49 -8.97
C PHE A 189 6.59 12.62 -10.49
N LEU A 190 5.87 11.70 -11.14
CA LEU A 190 5.58 11.77 -12.57
C LEU A 190 4.30 12.59 -12.79
N LYS A 191 4.44 13.78 -13.37
CA LYS A 191 3.27 14.59 -13.73
C LYS A 191 2.44 13.88 -14.81
N PRO A 192 1.11 13.78 -14.66
CA PRO A 192 0.24 13.04 -15.60
C PRO A 192 0.32 13.50 -17.07
N GLU A 193 0.69 14.75 -17.33
CA GLU A 193 0.73 15.36 -18.66
C GLU A 193 2.13 15.41 -19.29
N GLU A 194 3.19 15.04 -18.56
CA GLU A 194 4.55 15.09 -19.11
C GLU A 194 4.82 13.90 -20.04
N ASN A 195 5.65 14.13 -21.06
CA ASN A 195 6.19 13.04 -21.87
C ASN A 195 6.98 12.12 -20.94
N LEU A 196 6.45 10.92 -20.69
CA LEU A 196 6.98 9.93 -19.75
C LEU A 196 8.49 9.68 -19.93
N LEU A 197 8.99 9.64 -21.17
CA LEU A 197 10.41 9.45 -21.45
C LEU A 197 11.27 10.62 -20.99
N GLN A 198 10.74 11.85 -21.11
CA GLN A 198 11.42 13.06 -20.68
C GLN A 198 11.40 13.18 -19.15
N ALA A 199 10.28 12.85 -18.51
CA ALA A 199 10.18 12.82 -17.05
C ALA A 199 11.10 11.75 -16.43
N LEU A 200 11.14 10.53 -17.01
CA LEU A 200 12.06 9.47 -16.59
C LEU A 200 13.54 9.87 -16.77
N LYS A 201 13.87 10.58 -17.85
CA LYS A 201 15.23 11.09 -18.07
C LYS A 201 15.62 12.12 -17.01
N ASN A 202 14.71 13.03 -16.66
CA ASN A 202 14.96 14.06 -15.65
C ASN A 202 15.13 13.46 -14.24
N MET A 203 14.31 12.45 -13.88
CA MET A 203 14.48 11.72 -12.61
C MET A 203 15.82 11.01 -12.55
N LYS A 204 16.23 10.33 -13.64
CA LYS A 204 17.54 9.67 -13.70
C LYS A 204 18.72 10.64 -13.56
N VAL A 205 18.61 11.86 -14.10
CA VAL A 205 19.63 12.90 -13.94
C VAL A 205 19.77 13.32 -12.48
N ARG A 206 18.65 13.53 -11.77
CA ARG A 206 18.67 13.87 -10.34
C ARG A 206 19.30 12.76 -9.50
N LEU A 207 18.96 11.49 -9.77
CA LEU A 207 19.57 10.34 -9.08
C LEU A 207 21.08 10.26 -9.26
N GLN A 208 21.61 10.70 -10.41
CA GLN A 208 23.07 10.75 -10.64
C GLN A 208 23.77 11.90 -9.91
N GLU A 209 23.10 13.04 -9.72
CA GLU A 209 23.66 14.19 -8.99
C GLU A 209 23.87 13.92 -7.50
N PHE A 210 23.15 12.96 -6.91
CA PHE A 210 23.34 12.51 -5.51
C PHE A 210 24.38 11.38 -5.36
N SER A 211 24.91 10.84 -6.46
CA SER A 211 25.90 9.75 -6.46
C SER A 211 27.37 10.22 -6.46
N GLN A 212 27.64 11.49 -6.13
CA GLN A 212 28.98 12.08 -6.02
C GLN A 212 29.30 12.59 -4.61
#